data_AF-A0A7C5U4Y4-F1
#
_entry.id   AF-A0A7C5U4Y4-F1
#
_cell.length_a   1.000
_cell.length_b   1.000
_cell.length_c   1.000
_cell.angle_alpha   90.00
_cell.angle_beta   90.00
_cell.angle_gamma   90.00
#
_symmetry.space_group_name_H-M   'P 1'
#
loop_
_entity.id
_entity.type
_entity.pdbx_description
1 polymer ?
#
loop_
_entity_poly.entity_id
_entity_poly.type
_entity_poly.pdbx_seq_one_letter_code
_entity_poly.pdbx_strand_id
1 'polypeptide(L)'
;MLLSVLREVLEYKYRAPRILLSKWAFPGKLVLLVLSLVVSTTQPRSVVVIYVTALLVLLLVLGLWRSALYTALSVLALYTSMVLGALLLHGDVIRVARFVLVAASTLPVLVLTASTTTPSTFRKVPALYLLLVVFNSVVREIIDVATVYRARGVSGVKYWLRVVVASIVLSIARSSTLVDAFRARGVEVE
;
A
#
# COMPACT_ATOMS: atom_id res chain seq x y z
N MET A 1 12.49 0.72 5.08
CA MET A 1 11.17 1.01 5.69
C MET A 1 10.00 0.54 4.82
N LEU A 2 10.00 0.80 3.51
CA LEU A 2 8.86 0.43 2.64
C LEU A 2 8.57 -1.09 2.62
N LEU A 3 9.60 -1.93 2.46
CA LEU A 3 9.44 -3.40 2.49
C LEU A 3 8.93 -3.93 3.85
N SER A 4 9.31 -3.29 4.96
CA SER A 4 8.81 -3.68 6.28
C SER A 4 7.34 -3.31 6.52
N VAL A 5 6.86 -2.24 5.87
CA VAL A 5 5.44 -1.85 5.86
C VAL A 5 4.64 -2.79 4.97
N LEU A 6 5.14 -3.10 3.77
CA LEU A 6 4.51 -4.08 2.88
C LEU A 6 4.37 -5.45 3.55
N ARG A 7 5.42 -5.91 4.22
CA ARG A 7 5.39 -7.15 5.00
C ARG A 7 4.34 -7.10 6.11
N GLU A 8 4.29 -6.01 6.88
CA GLU A 8 3.28 -5.83 7.94
C GLU A 8 1.85 -5.87 7.38
N VAL A 9 1.59 -5.15 6.29
CA VAL A 9 0.28 -5.12 5.59
C VAL A 9 -0.12 -6.50 5.07
N LEU A 10 0.83 -7.27 4.55
CA LEU A 10 0.59 -8.62 4.04
C LEU A 10 0.37 -9.64 5.16
N GLU A 11 1.16 -9.56 6.23
CA GLU A 11 1.03 -10.42 7.40
C GLU A 11 -0.24 -10.12 8.21
N TYR A 12 -0.69 -8.86 8.21
CA TYR A 12 -1.90 -8.44 8.93
C TYR A 12 -3.15 -9.18 8.45
N LYS A 13 -3.22 -9.59 7.18
CA LYS A 13 -4.32 -10.42 6.65
C LYS A 13 -4.53 -11.71 7.45
N TYR A 14 -3.47 -12.27 8.03
CA TYR A 14 -3.51 -13.49 8.83
C TYR A 14 -3.85 -13.24 10.30
N ARG A 15 -3.68 -12.00 10.77
CA ARG A 15 -3.92 -11.60 12.18
C ARG A 15 -5.21 -10.80 12.36
N ALA A 16 -5.77 -10.26 11.28
CA ALA A 16 -6.92 -9.38 11.34
C ALA A 16 -8.16 -10.10 11.93
N PRO A 17 -8.95 -9.41 12.77
CA PRO A 17 -10.19 -9.96 13.31
C PRO A 17 -11.14 -10.34 12.17
N ARG A 18 -11.79 -11.51 12.30
CA ARG A 18 -12.68 -12.08 11.26
C ARG A 18 -13.76 -11.12 10.77
N ILE A 19 -14.20 -10.19 11.62
CA ILE A 19 -15.18 -9.15 11.30
C ILE A 19 -14.66 -8.21 10.20
N LEU A 20 -13.39 -7.80 10.24
CA LEU A 20 -12.78 -6.92 9.24
C LEU A 20 -12.49 -7.64 7.92
N LEU A 21 -12.38 -8.97 7.94
CA LEU A 21 -12.18 -9.82 6.76
C LEU A 21 -13.50 -10.24 6.09
N SER A 22 -14.65 -9.97 6.74
CA SER A 22 -15.96 -10.32 6.21
C SER A 22 -16.26 -9.56 4.91
N LYS A 23 -16.94 -10.23 3.97
CA LYS A 23 -17.44 -9.61 2.73
C LYS A 23 -18.36 -8.42 3.03
N TRP A 24 -19.07 -8.46 4.16
CA TRP A 24 -19.96 -7.40 4.64
C TRP A 24 -19.23 -6.15 5.15
N ALA A 25 -17.93 -6.27 5.50
CA ALA A 25 -17.12 -5.12 5.90
C ALA A 25 -16.61 -4.31 4.70
N PHE A 26 -16.69 -4.85 3.48
CA PHE A 26 -16.27 -4.15 2.26
C PHE A 26 -17.05 -2.84 1.99
N PRO A 27 -18.39 -2.79 2.02
CA PRO A 27 -19.12 -1.54 1.86
C PRO A 27 -18.76 -0.51 2.95
N GLY A 28 -18.58 -0.93 4.20
CA GLY A 28 -18.13 -0.03 5.28
C GLY A 28 -16.75 0.60 4.99
N LYS A 29 -15.82 -0.16 4.40
CA LYS A 29 -14.51 0.34 3.96
C LYS A 29 -14.62 1.32 2.80
N LEU A 30 -15.49 1.05 1.84
CA LEU A 30 -15.77 1.98 0.74
C LEU A 30 -16.37 3.28 1.26
N VAL A 31 -17.32 3.20 2.20
CA VAL A 31 -17.89 4.37 2.87
C VAL A 31 -16.81 5.15 3.61
N LEU A 32 -15.91 4.49 4.33
CA LEU A 32 -14.74 5.12 4.96
C LEU A 32 -13.82 5.83 3.95
N LEU A 33 -13.62 5.23 2.78
CA LEU A 33 -12.80 5.82 1.72
C LEU A 33 -13.48 7.06 1.11
N VAL A 34 -14.78 6.98 0.83
CA VAL A 34 -15.57 8.13 0.36
C VAL A 34 -15.59 9.23 1.42
N LEU A 35 -15.84 8.89 2.69
CA LEU A 35 -15.77 9.83 3.81
C LEU A 35 -14.39 10.48 3.93
N SER A 36 -13.30 9.72 3.73
CA SER A 36 -11.95 10.28 3.80
C SER A 36 -11.66 11.33 2.72
N LEU A 37 -12.34 11.25 1.57
CA LEU A 37 -12.26 12.24 0.49
C LEU A 37 -13.19 13.42 0.76
N VAL A 38 -14.44 13.16 1.16
CA VAL A 38 -15.44 14.19 1.41
C VAL A 38 -15.05 15.06 2.61
N VAL A 39 -14.63 14.46 3.72
CA VAL A 39 -14.21 15.20 4.91
C VAL A 39 -13.00 16.08 4.59
N SER A 40 -12.00 15.56 3.87
CA SER A 40 -10.79 16.32 3.56
C SER A 40 -10.98 17.44 2.53
N THR A 41 -12.06 17.41 1.76
CA THR A 41 -12.36 18.44 0.74
C THR A 41 -13.36 19.48 1.23
N THR A 42 -14.32 19.09 2.07
CA THR A 42 -15.45 19.95 2.47
C THR A 42 -15.30 20.56 3.86
N GLN A 43 -14.55 19.94 4.77
CA GLN A 43 -14.50 20.35 6.18
C GLN A 43 -13.34 21.31 6.47
N PRO A 44 -13.44 22.11 7.55
CA PRO A 44 -12.34 22.96 8.00
C PRO A 44 -11.12 22.13 8.42
N ARG A 45 -9.93 22.71 8.27
CA ARG A 45 -8.64 22.00 8.47
C ARG A 45 -8.50 21.36 9.84
N SER A 46 -9.01 22.00 10.89
CA SER A 46 -8.98 21.47 12.26
C SER A 46 -9.69 20.13 12.36
N VAL A 47 -10.86 19.99 11.72
CA VAL A 47 -11.64 18.75 11.69
C VAL A 47 -10.90 17.66 10.91
N VAL A 48 -10.25 18.02 9.79
CA VAL A 48 -9.47 17.06 8.99
C VAL A 48 -8.25 16.56 9.78
N VAL A 49 -7.57 17.42 10.54
CA VAL A 49 -6.45 17.01 11.41
C VAL A 49 -6.92 16.04 12.51
N ILE A 50 -8.06 16.32 13.14
CA ILE A 50 -8.66 15.41 14.14
C ILE A 50 -9.01 14.07 13.49
N TYR A 51 -9.57 14.09 12.27
CA TYR A 51 -9.90 12.87 11.54
C TYR A 51 -8.65 12.05 11.16
N VAL A 52 -7.60 12.69 10.66
CA VAL A 52 -6.32 12.04 10.32
C VAL A 52 -5.67 11.43 11.55
N THR A 53 -5.63 12.16 12.67
CA THR A 53 -5.07 11.64 13.93
C THR A 53 -5.87 10.46 14.44
N ALA A 54 -7.21 10.50 14.40
CA ALA A 54 -8.05 9.36 14.74
C ALA A 54 -7.79 8.13 13.84
N LEU A 55 -7.59 8.33 12.53
CA LEU A 55 -7.24 7.24 11.61
C LEU A 55 -5.86 6.63 11.89
N LEU A 56 -4.87 7.46 12.23
CA LEU A 56 -3.54 6.97 12.63
C LEU A 56 -3.61 6.20 13.95
N VAL A 57 -4.36 6.69 14.93
CA VAL A 57 -4.61 5.98 16.20
C VAL A 57 -5.32 4.65 15.93
N LEU A 58 -6.30 4.63 15.03
CA LEU A 58 -6.97 3.38 14.63
C LEU A 58 -5.97 2.38 14.05
N LEU A 59 -5.05 2.80 13.19
CA LEU A 59 -4.00 1.91 12.67
C LEU A 59 -3.08 1.37 13.79
N LEU A 60 -2.73 2.20 14.77
CA LEU A 60 -1.92 1.79 15.92
C LEU A 60 -2.65 0.75 16.78
N VAL A 61 -3.92 0.98 17.09
CA VAL A 61 -4.78 0.06 17.87
C VAL A 61 -4.95 -1.28 17.14
N LEU A 62 -5.04 -1.25 15.81
CA LEU A 62 -5.09 -2.44 14.98
C LEU A 62 -3.73 -3.16 14.87
N GLY A 63 -2.65 -2.65 15.46
CA GLY A 63 -1.34 -3.29 15.43
C GLY A 63 -0.52 -3.02 14.17
N LEU A 64 -0.93 -2.05 13.33
CA LEU A 64 -0.24 -1.62 12.11
C LEU A 64 0.72 -0.45 12.41
N TRP A 65 1.62 -0.64 13.38
CA TRP A 65 2.48 0.41 13.92
C TRP A 65 3.45 0.97 12.90
N ARG A 66 4.07 0.11 12.08
CA ARG A 66 5.05 0.56 11.07
C ARG A 66 4.36 1.30 9.95
N SER A 67 3.17 0.85 9.57
CA SER A 67 2.35 1.50 8.56
C SER A 67 1.88 2.89 9.02
N ALA A 68 1.42 3.02 10.26
CA ALA A 68 1.04 4.32 10.85
C ALA A 68 2.23 5.30 10.89
N LEU A 69 3.39 4.85 11.40
CA LEU A 69 4.61 5.64 11.45
C LEU A 69 5.09 6.07 10.06
N TYR A 70 5.09 5.14 9.10
CA TYR A 70 5.48 5.44 7.72
C TYR A 70 4.54 6.47 7.10
N THR A 71 3.23 6.34 7.31
CA THR A 71 2.25 7.30 6.78
C THR A 71 2.46 8.68 7.39
N ALA A 72 2.68 8.77 8.70
CA ALA A 72 2.96 10.04 9.38
C ALA A 72 4.25 10.70 8.87
N LEU A 73 5.34 9.94 8.75
CA LEU A 73 6.62 10.43 8.23
C LEU A 73 6.53 10.85 6.75
N SER A 74 5.82 10.08 5.93
CA SER A 74 5.61 10.41 4.51
C SER A 74 4.80 11.68 4.35
N VAL A 75 3.75 11.87 5.15
CA VAL A 75 2.94 13.10 5.15
C VAL A 75 3.78 14.30 5.61
N LEU A 76 4.60 14.13 6.65
CA LEU A 76 5.50 15.18 7.12
C LEU A 76 6.52 15.57 6.04
N ALA A 77 7.17 14.59 5.41
CA ALA A 77 8.13 14.82 4.33
C ALA A 77 7.49 15.45 3.09
N LEU A 78 6.26 15.05 2.75
CA LEU A 78 5.49 15.65 1.67
C LEU A 78 5.12 17.10 2.00
N TYR A 79 4.71 17.37 3.25
CA TYR A 79 4.41 18.72 3.70
C TYR A 79 5.64 19.63 3.61
N THR A 80 6.77 19.20 4.18
CA THR A 80 7.99 20.02 4.19
C THR A 80 8.50 20.29 2.77
N SER A 81 8.54 19.28 1.91
CA SER A 81 8.96 19.44 0.52
C SER A 81 8.04 20.36 -0.28
N MET A 82 6.72 20.22 -0.14
CA MET A 82 5.77 21.06 -0.87
C MET A 82 5.68 22.48 -0.33
N VAL A 83 5.81 22.69 0.99
CA VAL A 83 5.88 24.03 1.57
C VAL A 83 7.15 24.74 1.12
N LEU A 84 8.30 24.05 1.13
CA LEU A 84 9.55 24.61 0.62
C LEU A 84 9.42 24.99 -0.86
N GLY A 85 8.82 24.11 -1.68
CA GLY A 85 8.54 24.37 -3.08
C GLY A 85 7.60 25.56 -3.29
N ALA A 86 6.54 25.68 -2.48
CA ALA A 86 5.63 26.82 -2.55
C ALA A 86 6.29 28.14 -2.13
N LEU A 87 7.16 28.13 -1.12
CA LEU A 87 7.91 29.32 -0.71
C LEU A 87 8.88 29.78 -1.81
N LEU A 88 9.56 28.85 -2.49
CA LEU A 88 10.49 29.17 -3.58
C LEU A 88 9.79 29.66 -4.85
N LEU A 89 8.60 29.13 -5.16
CA LEU A 89 7.85 29.44 -6.38
C LEU A 89 6.74 30.48 -6.17
N HIS A 90 6.70 31.16 -5.01
CA HIS A 90 5.62 32.11 -4.63
C HIS A 90 4.21 31.49 -4.76
N GLY A 91 4.10 30.21 -4.46
CA GLY A 91 2.87 29.44 -4.53
C GLY A 91 2.00 29.58 -3.28
N ASP A 92 0.74 29.17 -3.41
CA ASP A 92 -0.24 29.25 -2.33
C ASP A 92 -0.08 28.10 -1.32
N VAL A 93 0.48 28.41 -0.15
CA VAL A 93 0.68 27.48 0.97
C VAL A 93 -0.65 26.88 1.46
N ILE A 94 -1.76 27.60 1.30
CA ILE A 94 -3.10 27.13 1.71
C ILE A 94 -3.53 25.93 0.86
N ARG A 95 -3.24 25.95 -0.45
CA ARG A 95 -3.55 24.84 -1.36
C ARG A 95 -2.66 23.63 -1.10
N VAL A 96 -1.37 23.86 -0.84
CA VAL A 96 -0.43 22.80 -0.45
C VAL A 96 -0.90 22.10 0.82
N ALA A 97 -1.28 22.85 1.86
CA ALA A 97 -1.78 22.27 3.11
C ALA A 97 -3.05 21.43 2.88
N ARG A 98 -3.99 21.88 2.03
CA ARG A 98 -5.20 21.10 1.70
C ARG A 98 -4.86 19.82 0.95
N PHE A 99 -3.97 19.88 -0.04
CA PHE A 99 -3.53 18.70 -0.79
C PHE A 99 -2.89 17.65 0.14
N VAL A 100 -2.00 18.09 1.03
CA VAL A 100 -1.32 17.21 1.99
C VAL A 100 -2.33 16.60 2.96
N LEU A 101 -3.34 17.35 3.42
CA LEU A 101 -4.39 16.82 4.29
C LEU A 101 -5.25 15.75 3.61
N VAL A 102 -5.55 15.92 2.32
CA VAL A 102 -6.25 14.89 1.52
C VAL A 102 -5.38 13.62 1.40
N ALA A 103 -4.09 13.76 1.14
CA ALA A 103 -3.17 12.62 1.12
C ALA A 103 -3.09 11.93 2.49
N ALA A 104 -3.05 12.72 3.57
CA ALA A 104 -2.95 12.23 4.95
C ALA A 104 -4.21 11.49 5.42
N SER A 105 -5.40 11.83 4.92
CA SER A 105 -6.64 11.13 5.26
C SER A 105 -6.85 9.86 4.44
N THR A 106 -6.43 9.87 3.17
CA THR A 106 -6.68 8.77 2.23
C THR A 106 -5.67 7.63 2.39
N LEU A 107 -4.39 7.93 2.65
CA LEU A 107 -3.34 6.92 2.81
C LEU A 107 -3.62 5.91 3.95
N PRO A 108 -4.01 6.32 5.17
CA PRO A 108 -4.35 5.37 6.24
C PRO A 108 -5.52 4.47 5.88
N VAL A 109 -6.54 5.01 5.22
CA VAL A 109 -7.72 4.24 4.78
C VAL A 109 -7.33 3.26 3.67
N LEU A 110 -6.45 3.64 2.75
CA LEU A 110 -5.90 2.74 1.75
C LEU A 110 -5.09 1.60 2.38
N VAL A 111 -4.26 1.90 3.37
CA VAL A 111 -3.53 0.87 4.12
C VAL A 111 -4.50 -0.09 4.82
N LEU A 112 -5.54 0.45 5.46
CA LEU A 112 -6.56 -0.36 6.14
C LEU A 112 -7.34 -1.22 5.15
N THR A 113 -7.76 -0.66 4.02
CA THR A 113 -8.48 -1.42 2.98
C THR A 113 -7.58 -2.48 2.34
N ALA A 114 -6.33 -2.16 1.98
CA ALA A 114 -5.38 -3.11 1.38
C ALA A 114 -5.02 -4.26 2.34
N SER A 115 -4.84 -3.96 3.62
CA SER A 115 -4.48 -4.94 4.66
C SER A 115 -5.64 -5.85 5.07
N THR A 116 -6.90 -5.42 4.88
CA THR A 116 -8.08 -6.19 5.31
C THR A 116 -8.92 -6.73 4.15
N THR A 117 -8.59 -6.42 2.90
CA THR A 117 -9.33 -6.91 1.73
C THR A 117 -8.63 -8.11 1.12
N THR A 118 -9.33 -9.24 1.10
CA THR A 118 -8.87 -10.48 0.46
C THR A 118 -9.09 -10.42 -1.06
N PRO A 119 -8.16 -10.94 -1.88
CA PRO A 119 -8.33 -10.98 -3.33
C PRO A 119 -9.64 -11.68 -3.74
N SER A 120 -10.06 -12.70 -2.99
CA SER A 120 -11.30 -13.47 -3.20
C SER A 120 -12.58 -12.63 -3.22
N THR A 121 -12.57 -11.42 -2.65
CA THR A 121 -13.71 -10.48 -2.73
C THR A 121 -13.98 -10.04 -4.15
N PHE A 122 -12.94 -9.97 -5.00
CA PHE A 122 -13.01 -9.53 -6.39
C PHE A 122 -13.19 -10.68 -7.38
N ARG A 123 -13.55 -11.89 -6.94
CA ARG A 123 -13.71 -13.06 -7.82
C ARG A 123 -14.68 -12.85 -8.99
N LYS A 124 -15.64 -11.93 -8.84
CA LYS A 124 -16.60 -11.54 -9.90
C LYS A 124 -15.95 -10.77 -11.05
N VAL A 125 -14.78 -10.17 -10.85
CA VAL A 125 -14.02 -9.43 -11.86
C VAL A 125 -12.69 -10.17 -12.06
N PRO A 126 -12.62 -11.14 -13.01
CA PRO A 126 -11.49 -12.06 -13.12
C PRO A 126 -10.15 -11.35 -13.36
N ALA A 127 -10.14 -10.27 -14.16
CA ALA A 127 -8.95 -9.47 -14.39
C ALA A 127 -8.38 -8.86 -13.10
N LEU A 128 -9.24 -8.28 -12.25
CA LEU A 128 -8.83 -7.63 -11.01
C LEU A 128 -8.44 -8.65 -9.93
N TYR A 129 -9.12 -9.81 -9.92
CA TYR A 129 -8.75 -10.95 -9.08
C TYR A 129 -7.35 -11.46 -9.43
N LEU A 130 -7.08 -11.75 -10.70
CA LEU A 130 -5.79 -12.24 -11.17
C LEU A 130 -4.67 -11.22 -10.88
N LEU A 131 -4.92 -9.94 -11.16
CA LEU A 131 -3.97 -8.87 -10.89
C LEU A 131 -3.61 -8.80 -9.40
N LEU A 132 -4.59 -8.85 -8.50
CA LEU A 132 -4.33 -8.82 -7.05
C LEU A 132 -3.61 -10.07 -6.54
N VAL A 133 -3.91 -11.25 -7.09
CA VAL A 133 -3.23 -12.50 -6.73
C VAL A 133 -1.77 -12.47 -7.19
N VAL A 134 -1.52 -12.11 -8.46
CA VAL A 134 -0.18 -11.98 -9.01
C VAL A 134 0.61 -10.92 -8.25
N PHE A 135 0.02 -9.74 -8.02
CA PHE A 135 0.66 -8.66 -7.27
C PHE A 135 1.05 -9.09 -5.85
N ASN A 136 0.13 -9.73 -5.10
CA ASN A 136 0.43 -10.20 -3.75
C ASN A 136 1.53 -11.26 -3.74
N SER A 137 1.53 -12.17 -4.72
CA SER A 137 2.58 -13.18 -4.88
C SER A 137 3.95 -12.54 -5.14
N VAL A 138 4.02 -11.63 -6.12
CA VAL A 138 5.26 -10.93 -6.49
C VAL A 138 5.80 -10.11 -5.31
N VAL A 139 4.94 -9.39 -4.58
CA VAL A 139 5.38 -8.59 -3.43
C VAL A 139 5.98 -9.47 -2.32
N ARG A 140 5.40 -10.64 -2.03
CA ARG A 140 5.99 -11.59 -1.06
C ARG A 140 7.36 -12.05 -1.51
N GLU A 141 7.49 -12.40 -2.77
CA GLU A 141 8.75 -12.85 -3.36
C GLU A 141 9.84 -11.78 -3.27
N ILE A 142 9.49 -10.52 -3.57
CA ILE A 142 10.39 -9.38 -3.41
C ILE A 142 10.83 -9.23 -1.95
N ILE A 143 9.92 -9.42 -0.98
CA ILE A 143 10.24 -9.36 0.44
C ILE A 143 11.20 -10.50 0.82
N ASP A 144 10.97 -11.71 0.33
CA ASP A 144 11.84 -12.86 0.61
C ASP A 144 13.25 -12.63 0.04
N VAL A 145 13.36 -12.25 -1.24
CA VAL A 145 14.63 -11.87 -1.89
C VAL A 145 15.34 -10.77 -1.12
N ALA A 146 14.61 -9.74 -0.71
CA ALA A 146 15.14 -8.65 0.11
C ALA A 146 15.69 -9.15 1.45
N THR A 147 14.98 -10.04 2.15
CA THR A 147 15.46 -10.61 3.43
C THR A 147 16.73 -11.43 3.24
N VAL A 148 16.84 -12.21 2.17
CA VAL A 148 18.03 -13.01 1.84
C VAL A 148 19.24 -12.11 1.60
N TYR A 149 19.09 -11.07 0.76
CA TYR A 149 20.21 -10.15 0.49
C TYR A 149 20.63 -9.34 1.72
N ARG A 150 19.67 -9.02 2.60
CA ARG A 150 19.96 -8.35 3.87
C ARG A 150 20.69 -9.27 4.84
N ALA A 151 20.34 -10.56 4.91
CA ALA A 151 21.05 -11.56 5.71
C ALA A 151 22.50 -11.76 5.23
N ARG A 152 22.75 -11.59 3.93
CA ARG A 152 24.10 -11.58 3.34
C ARG A 152 24.91 -10.30 3.60
N GLY A 153 24.39 -9.37 4.41
CA GLY A 153 25.08 -8.12 4.77
C GLY A 153 25.13 -7.06 3.66
N VAL A 154 24.41 -7.25 2.55
CA VAL A 154 24.39 -6.28 1.45
C VAL A 154 23.54 -5.07 1.86
N SER A 155 24.08 -3.86 1.71
CA SER A 155 23.41 -2.61 2.09
C SER A 155 23.50 -1.52 1.01
N GLY A 156 22.77 -0.43 1.20
CA GLY A 156 22.81 0.76 0.33
C GLY A 156 22.17 0.58 -1.05
N VAL A 157 22.69 1.30 -2.05
CA VAL A 157 22.15 1.29 -3.43
C VAL A 157 22.37 -0.05 -4.11
N LYS A 158 23.53 -0.70 -3.86
CA LYS A 158 23.86 -2.03 -4.41
C LYS A 158 22.86 -3.09 -3.95
N TYR A 159 22.35 -2.97 -2.73
CA TYR A 159 21.28 -3.84 -2.22
C TYR A 159 20.01 -3.70 -3.07
N TRP A 160 19.52 -2.48 -3.27
CA TRP A 160 18.30 -2.24 -4.04
C TRP A 160 18.44 -2.66 -5.49
N LEU A 161 19.58 -2.40 -6.12
CA LEU A 161 19.86 -2.85 -7.49
C LEU A 161 19.76 -4.38 -7.59
N ARG A 162 20.38 -5.11 -6.66
CA ARG A 162 20.34 -6.58 -6.64
C ARG A 162 18.93 -7.13 -6.40
N VAL A 163 18.16 -6.49 -5.51
CA VAL A 163 16.76 -6.88 -5.28
C VAL A 163 15.94 -6.67 -6.56
N VAL A 164 16.08 -5.54 -7.24
CA VAL A 164 15.36 -5.26 -8.49
C VAL A 164 15.74 -6.25 -9.59
N VAL A 165 17.04 -6.46 -9.82
CA VAL A 165 17.53 -7.39 -10.85
C VAL A 165 17.04 -8.82 -10.56
N ALA A 166 17.17 -9.29 -9.32
CA ALA A 166 16.69 -10.61 -8.93
C ALA A 166 15.17 -10.74 -9.13
N SER A 167 14.40 -9.70 -8.80
CA SER A 167 12.94 -9.69 -8.97
C SER A 167 12.53 -9.76 -10.45
N ILE A 168 13.27 -9.07 -11.34
CA ILE A 168 13.04 -9.11 -12.79
C ILE A 168 13.33 -10.52 -13.33
N VAL A 169 14.50 -11.08 -13.00
CA VAL A 169 14.89 -12.43 -13.44
C VAL A 169 13.86 -13.47 -13.00
N LEU A 170 13.40 -13.35 -11.75
CA LEU A 170 12.41 -14.25 -11.18
C LEU A 170 11.04 -14.11 -11.88
N SER A 171 10.63 -12.88 -12.20
CA SER A 171 9.39 -12.62 -12.94
C SER A 171 9.43 -13.20 -14.35
N ILE A 172 10.58 -13.09 -15.03
CA ILE A 172 10.80 -13.68 -16.37
C ILE A 172 10.74 -15.21 -16.29
N ALA A 173 11.47 -15.82 -15.36
CA ALA A 173 11.46 -17.27 -15.16
C ALA A 173 10.06 -17.80 -14.83
N ARG A 174 9.28 -17.05 -14.06
CA ARG A 174 7.90 -17.43 -13.75
C ARG A 174 6.99 -17.30 -14.97
N SER A 175 7.15 -16.24 -15.76
CA SER A 175 6.42 -16.08 -17.01
C SER A 175 6.67 -17.26 -17.95
N SER A 176 7.93 -17.69 -18.12
CA SER A 176 8.24 -18.84 -18.97
C SER A 176 7.60 -20.13 -18.44
N THR A 177 7.69 -20.40 -17.13
CA THR A 177 7.05 -21.60 -16.54
C THR A 177 5.52 -21.59 -16.67
N LEU A 178 4.88 -20.42 -16.62
CA LEU A 178 3.44 -20.29 -16.82
C LEU A 178 3.07 -20.54 -18.28
N VAL A 179 3.82 -19.99 -19.22
CA VAL A 179 3.64 -20.26 -20.66
C VAL A 179 3.79 -21.76 -20.94
N ASP A 180 4.81 -22.40 -20.39
CA ASP A 180 5.03 -23.85 -20.54
C ASP A 180 3.86 -24.66 -19.93
N ALA A 181 3.36 -24.26 -18.76
CA ALA A 181 2.21 -24.90 -18.12
C ALA A 181 0.90 -24.69 -18.89
N PHE A 182 0.71 -23.53 -19.55
CA PHE A 182 -0.46 -23.27 -20.40
C PHE A 182 -0.38 -24.07 -21.70
N ARG A 183 0.80 -24.14 -22.33
CA ARG A 183 1.04 -24.99 -23.50
C ARG A 183 0.83 -26.47 -23.19
N ALA A 184 1.30 -26.94 -22.03
CA ALA A 184 1.07 -28.31 -21.56
C ALA A 184 -0.42 -28.64 -21.32
N ARG A 185 -1.27 -27.61 -21.16
CA ARG A 185 -2.73 -27.74 -21.03
C ARG A 185 -3.48 -27.50 -22.33
N GLY A 186 -2.78 -27.38 -23.46
CA GLY A 186 -3.37 -27.14 -24.78
C GLY A 186 -3.90 -25.72 -24.99
N VAL A 187 -3.45 -24.75 -24.18
CA VAL A 187 -3.78 -23.34 -24.39
C VAL A 187 -2.68 -22.73 -25.23
N GLU A 188 -3.03 -22.29 -26.45
CA GLU A 188 -2.13 -21.53 -27.31
C GLU A 188 -1.96 -20.12 -26.72
N VAL A 189 -0.73 -19.80 -26.34
CA VAL A 189 -0.33 -18.48 -25.86
C VAL A 189 0.59 -17.90 -26.95
N GLU A 190 0.05 -16.98 -27.76
CA GLU A 190 0.80 -16.15 -28.72
C GLU A 190 1.58 -15.03 -28.02
#